data_AF-A0A956Z5G4-F1
#
_entry.id   AF-A0A956Z5G4-F1
#
_cell.length_a   1.000
_cell.length_b   1.000
_cell.length_c   1.000
_cell.angle_alpha   90.00
_cell.angle_beta   90.00
_cell.angle_gamma   90.00
#
_symmetry.space_group_name_H-M   'P 1'
#
loop_
_entity.id
_entity.type
_entity.pdbx_description
1 polymer ?
#
loop_
_entity_poly.entity_id
_entity_poly.type
_entity_poly.pdbx_seq_one_letter_code
_entity_poly.pdbx_strand_id
1 'polypeptide(L)'
;MTGYPLLDWAIIGVSLFNTIVLLWLGLIVLLNADRRNGGVLLMGGGLLIGATFFITHTAILGQSLTFNNDGLNFWWQFGWIPVTAAPYVWYVVILWFSGFWNRPRPRLFLRHRPWLILTTLVGVGLLSWMLLANPIPTYESIIALDTAKTPGLFGIPFVFIIAPPLMVICIGLSIDVLLHPAPAELPAVAIGRQRARPWLLGTSGLLLAVSLLVCAFVLWIFSKAEFGGLFGIRTEAIGWFDLALSLLIAVGNLSLGQAIVAHEVFTGRILPRRRLNRQWRIVLLIALILAAIVSWSLLLQLRPIYGLLLTVVLMVGMIAVYSWRTFEQHEALIHAL
;
A
#
# COMPACT_ATOMS: atom_id res chain seq x y z
N MET A 1 17.44 -6.60 10.14
CA MET A 1 18.35 -6.51 8.98
C MET A 1 18.84 -7.89 8.59
N THR A 2 19.25 -8.04 7.33
CA THR A 2 19.76 -9.30 6.77
C THR A 2 21.27 -9.47 6.91
N GLY A 3 22.00 -8.38 7.14
CA GLY A 3 23.47 -8.38 7.16
C GLY A 3 24.09 -8.16 5.78
N TYR A 4 23.27 -8.03 4.73
CA TYR A 4 23.69 -7.71 3.37
C TYR A 4 23.35 -6.25 3.05
N PRO A 5 24.34 -5.34 2.99
CA PRO A 5 24.07 -3.90 2.92
C PRO A 5 23.27 -3.49 1.69
N LEU A 6 23.49 -4.16 0.54
CA LEU A 6 22.74 -3.89 -0.68
C LEU A 6 21.27 -4.32 -0.59
N LEU A 7 21.00 -5.46 0.06
CA LEU A 7 19.64 -5.97 0.28
C LEU A 7 18.89 -5.07 1.25
N ASP A 8 19.53 -4.72 2.38
CA ASP A 8 18.95 -3.83 3.38
C ASP A 8 18.69 -2.42 2.79
N TRP A 9 19.60 -1.92 1.94
CA TRP A 9 19.41 -0.66 1.18
C TRP A 9 18.18 -0.72 0.28
N ALA A 10 18.05 -1.81 -0.48
CA ALA A 10 16.97 -1.99 -1.44
C ALA A 10 15.61 -2.08 -0.72
N ILE A 11 15.53 -2.85 0.37
CA ILE A 11 14.30 -3.00 1.15
C ILE A 11 13.84 -1.63 1.70
N ILE A 12 14.73 -0.89 2.38
CA ILE A 12 14.39 0.43 2.93
C ILE A 12 14.04 1.41 1.80
N GLY A 13 14.80 1.40 0.70
CA GLY A 13 14.59 2.26 -0.45
C GLY A 13 13.23 2.02 -1.13
N VAL A 14 12.86 0.77 -1.39
CA VAL A 14 11.57 0.43 -1.98
C VAL A 14 10.42 0.76 -1.03
N SER A 15 10.60 0.56 0.28
CA SER A 15 9.61 0.92 1.30
C SER A 15 9.34 2.44 1.34
N LEU A 16 10.41 3.25 1.34
CA LEU A 16 10.31 4.72 1.26
C LEU A 16 9.69 5.19 -0.06
N PHE A 17 10.07 4.57 -1.18
CA PHE A 17 9.48 4.88 -2.48
C PHE A 17 7.96 4.66 -2.47
N ASN A 18 7.51 3.50 -1.99
CA ASN A 18 6.09 3.19 -1.85
C ASN A 18 5.36 4.19 -0.94
N THR A 19 5.99 4.57 0.18
CA THR A 19 5.46 5.57 1.10
C THR A 19 5.19 6.90 0.38
N ILE A 20 6.20 7.45 -0.31
CA ILE A 20 6.10 8.75 -0.98
C ILE A 20 5.04 8.70 -2.08
N VAL A 21 5.03 7.64 -2.89
CA VAL A 21 4.08 7.46 -4.00
C VAL A 21 2.64 7.38 -3.49
N LEU A 22 2.38 6.57 -2.48
CA LEU A 22 1.03 6.41 -1.92
C LEU A 22 0.54 7.66 -1.19
N LEU A 23 1.43 8.34 -0.44
CA LEU A 23 1.11 9.63 0.18
C LEU A 23 0.72 10.65 -0.88
N TRP A 24 1.53 10.79 -1.93
CA TRP A 24 1.25 11.73 -3.00
C TRP A 24 -0.06 11.40 -3.72
N LEU A 25 -0.30 10.14 -4.06
CA LEU A 25 -1.54 9.71 -4.72
C LEU A 25 -2.77 9.94 -3.82
N GLY A 26 -2.69 9.61 -2.53
CA GLY A 26 -3.78 9.81 -1.58
C GLY A 26 -4.13 11.30 -1.44
N LEU A 27 -3.11 12.15 -1.26
CA LEU A 27 -3.29 13.59 -1.14
C LEU A 27 -3.79 14.22 -2.45
N ILE A 28 -3.25 13.84 -3.62
CA ILE A 28 -3.65 14.45 -4.89
C ILE A 28 -5.12 14.15 -5.21
N VAL A 29 -5.60 12.94 -4.89
CA VAL A 29 -7.00 12.54 -5.05
C VAL A 29 -7.90 13.35 -4.12
N LEU A 30 -7.56 13.47 -2.84
CA LEU A 30 -8.37 14.20 -1.86
C LEU A 30 -8.42 15.71 -2.13
N LEU A 31 -7.31 16.30 -2.60
CA LEU A 31 -7.18 17.74 -2.79
C LEU A 31 -7.72 18.22 -4.15
N ASN A 32 -7.67 17.39 -5.21
CA ASN A 32 -8.08 17.80 -6.57
C ASN A 32 -9.47 17.30 -7.00
N ALA A 33 -10.19 16.58 -6.14
CA ALA A 33 -11.52 16.12 -6.49
C ALA A 33 -12.52 17.30 -6.60
N ASP A 34 -13.25 17.36 -7.70
CA ASP A 34 -14.25 18.42 -7.95
C ASP A 34 -15.46 18.35 -7.04
N ARG A 35 -15.82 17.13 -6.64
CA ARG A 35 -16.91 16.88 -5.70
C ARG A 35 -16.40 15.87 -4.68
N ARG A 36 -16.45 16.25 -3.41
CA ARG A 36 -16.15 15.36 -2.29
C ARG A 36 -17.28 14.35 -2.15
N ASN A 37 -17.24 13.29 -2.95
CA ASN A 37 -18.12 12.15 -2.82
C ASN A 37 -17.46 11.06 -1.96
N GLY A 38 -18.25 10.10 -1.47
CA GLY A 38 -17.74 9.02 -0.63
C GLY A 38 -16.65 8.17 -1.31
N GLY A 39 -16.70 8.01 -2.65
CA GLY A 39 -15.70 7.25 -3.40
C GLY A 39 -14.33 7.89 -3.42
N VAL A 40 -14.26 9.21 -3.57
CA VAL A 40 -13.02 9.99 -3.48
C VAL A 40 -12.39 9.82 -2.10
N LEU A 41 -13.21 9.93 -1.05
CA LEU A 41 -12.74 9.77 0.33
C LEU A 41 -12.22 8.34 0.58
N LEU A 42 -12.94 7.32 0.08
CA LEU A 42 -12.54 5.93 0.20
C LEU A 42 -11.24 5.63 -0.56
N MET A 43 -11.10 6.13 -1.79
CA MET A 43 -9.85 5.94 -2.55
C MET A 43 -8.68 6.69 -1.91
N GLY A 44 -8.85 7.99 -1.64
CA GLY A 44 -7.80 8.81 -1.03
C GLY A 44 -7.40 8.26 0.33
N GLY A 45 -8.38 7.93 1.18
CA GLY A 45 -8.16 7.29 2.47
C GLY A 45 -7.48 5.92 2.36
N GLY A 46 -7.90 5.07 1.41
CA GLY A 46 -7.27 3.78 1.17
C GLY A 46 -5.80 3.88 0.76
N LEU A 47 -5.47 4.85 -0.10
CA LEU A 47 -4.08 5.15 -0.47
C LEU A 47 -3.27 5.61 0.74
N LEU A 48 -3.84 6.44 1.61
CA LEU A 48 -3.19 6.89 2.86
C LEU A 48 -3.03 5.75 3.89
N ILE A 49 -3.96 4.79 3.95
CA ILE A 49 -3.80 3.56 4.75
C ILE A 49 -2.60 2.75 4.22
N GLY A 50 -2.49 2.60 2.90
CA GLY A 50 -1.32 1.97 2.27
C GLY A 50 -0.01 2.71 2.56
N ALA A 51 -0.02 4.04 2.51
CA ALA A 51 1.14 4.84 2.91
C ALA A 51 1.51 4.62 4.40
N THR A 52 0.50 4.58 5.28
CA THR A 52 0.69 4.31 6.71
C THR A 52 1.36 2.96 6.92
N PHE A 53 0.95 1.91 6.19
CA PHE A 53 1.64 0.62 6.21
C PHE A 53 3.13 0.77 5.91
N PHE A 54 3.52 1.43 4.82
CA PHE A 54 4.93 1.58 4.49
C PHE A 54 5.72 2.50 5.44
N ILE A 55 5.07 3.46 6.08
CA ILE A 55 5.66 4.23 7.20
C ILE A 55 5.98 3.28 8.36
N THR A 56 5.02 2.45 8.78
CA THR A 56 5.25 1.46 9.85
C THR A 56 6.35 0.47 9.47
N HIS A 57 6.34 0.00 8.22
CA HIS A 57 7.34 -0.92 7.69
C HIS A 57 8.74 -0.32 7.73
N THR A 58 8.90 0.91 7.22
CA THR A 58 10.18 1.62 7.25
C THR A 58 10.64 1.87 8.68
N ALA A 59 9.72 2.20 9.60
CA ALA A 59 10.05 2.39 11.01
C ALA A 59 10.55 1.11 11.70
N ILE A 60 9.92 -0.04 11.43
CA ILE A 60 10.37 -1.36 11.93
C ILE A 60 11.79 -1.66 11.43
N LEU A 61 12.03 -1.48 10.13
CA LEU A 61 13.36 -1.69 9.54
C LEU A 61 14.39 -0.74 10.14
N GLY A 62 14.04 0.54 10.30
CA GLY A 62 14.89 1.58 10.86
C GLY A 62 15.25 1.33 12.32
N GLN A 63 14.32 0.88 13.15
CA GLN A 63 14.58 0.61 14.56
C GLN A 63 15.35 -0.68 14.81
N SER A 64 15.28 -1.64 13.87
CA SER A 64 16.16 -2.81 13.89
C SER A 64 17.66 -2.44 13.80
N LEU A 65 18.01 -1.24 13.30
CA LEU A 65 19.38 -0.72 13.31
C LEU A 65 19.83 -0.24 14.69
N THR A 66 18.90 0.20 15.54
CA THR A 66 19.19 0.92 16.80
C THR A 66 18.92 0.09 18.05
N PHE A 67 18.58 -1.20 17.92
CA PHE A 67 18.29 -2.12 19.04
C PHE A 67 17.28 -1.56 20.07
N ASN A 68 16.21 -0.91 19.62
CA ASN A 68 15.17 -0.37 20.50
C ASN A 68 13.91 -1.27 20.47
N ASN A 69 13.76 -2.14 21.47
CA ASN A 69 12.71 -3.18 21.47
C ASN A 69 11.30 -2.62 21.72
N ASP A 70 11.15 -1.58 22.56
CA ASP A 70 9.84 -0.99 22.89
C ASP A 70 9.22 -0.29 21.67
N GLY A 71 10.03 0.51 20.98
CA GLY A 71 9.61 1.17 19.75
C GLY A 71 9.22 0.14 18.68
N LEU A 72 10.00 -0.94 18.58
CA LEU A 72 9.81 -1.94 17.53
C LEU A 72 8.50 -2.69 17.75
N ASN A 73 8.16 -3.03 19.00
CA ASN A 73 6.88 -3.65 19.33
C ASN A 73 5.69 -2.73 19.05
N PHE A 74 5.82 -1.42 19.32
CA PHE A 74 4.77 -0.45 18.97
C PHE A 74 4.51 -0.42 17.45
N TRP A 75 5.56 -0.26 16.63
CA TRP A 75 5.39 -0.22 15.18
C TRP A 75 4.94 -1.55 14.60
N TRP A 76 5.38 -2.67 15.20
CA TRP A 76 4.91 -4.00 14.86
C TRP A 76 3.40 -4.12 15.02
N GLN A 77 2.85 -3.79 16.20
CA GLN A 77 1.42 -3.85 16.45
C GLN A 77 0.63 -2.87 15.58
N PHE A 78 1.13 -1.64 15.45
CA PHE A 78 0.48 -0.60 14.65
C PHE A 78 0.46 -0.96 13.16
N GLY A 79 1.50 -1.60 12.63
CA GLY A 79 1.61 -2.01 11.22
C GLY A 79 0.62 -3.08 10.80
N TRP A 80 0.13 -3.91 11.72
CA TRP A 80 -0.89 -4.91 11.42
C TRP A 80 -2.27 -4.32 11.08
N ILE A 81 -2.59 -3.14 11.60
CA ILE A 81 -3.85 -2.45 11.34
C ILE A 81 -4.00 -2.13 9.84
N PRO A 82 -3.08 -1.39 9.19
CA PRO A 82 -3.19 -1.09 7.76
C PRO A 82 -3.00 -2.33 6.88
N VAL A 83 -2.17 -3.31 7.27
CA VAL A 83 -2.07 -4.61 6.56
C VAL A 83 -3.43 -5.29 6.45
N THR A 84 -4.18 -5.29 7.54
CA THR A 84 -5.47 -5.98 7.61
C THR A 84 -6.58 -5.17 6.93
N ALA A 85 -6.56 -3.85 7.08
CA ALA A 85 -7.60 -2.97 6.53
C ALA A 85 -7.46 -2.76 5.01
N ALA A 86 -6.24 -2.65 4.47
CA ALA A 86 -6.01 -2.24 3.09
C ALA A 86 -6.71 -3.13 2.03
N PRO A 87 -6.68 -4.47 2.11
CA PRO A 87 -7.35 -5.33 1.13
C PRO A 87 -8.87 -5.14 1.11
N TYR A 88 -9.48 -4.96 2.28
CA TYR A 88 -10.91 -4.67 2.38
C TYR A 88 -11.24 -3.29 1.78
N VAL A 89 -10.45 -2.27 2.11
CA VAL A 89 -10.65 -0.92 1.54
C VAL A 89 -10.50 -0.94 0.03
N TRP A 90 -9.52 -1.67 -0.50
CA TRP A 90 -9.38 -1.87 -1.96
C TRP A 90 -10.64 -2.49 -2.58
N TYR A 91 -11.19 -3.54 -1.96
CA TYR A 91 -12.41 -4.17 -2.43
C TYR A 91 -13.60 -3.20 -2.49
N VAL A 92 -13.78 -2.40 -1.43
CA VAL A 92 -14.84 -1.37 -1.37
C VAL A 92 -14.63 -0.30 -2.44
N VAL A 93 -13.40 0.16 -2.66
CA VAL A 93 -13.06 1.14 -3.72
C VAL A 93 -13.39 0.59 -5.10
N ILE A 94 -13.08 -0.69 -5.36
CA ILE A 94 -13.37 -1.32 -6.65
C ILE A 94 -14.87 -1.53 -6.86
N LEU A 95 -15.63 -1.91 -5.82
CA LEU A 95 -17.10 -1.92 -5.88
C LEU A 95 -17.65 -0.54 -6.25
N TRP A 96 -17.08 0.51 -5.68
CA TRP A 96 -17.53 1.87 -5.91
C TRP A 96 -17.26 2.29 -7.35
N PHE A 97 -16.03 2.05 -7.80
CA PHE A 97 -15.60 2.30 -9.18
C PHE A 97 -16.50 1.61 -10.20
N SER A 98 -16.86 0.34 -9.97
CA SER A 98 -17.70 -0.46 -10.87
C SER A 98 -19.19 -0.12 -10.82
N GLY A 99 -19.61 0.86 -9.99
CA GLY A 99 -21.01 1.32 -9.94
C GLY A 99 -21.93 0.49 -9.06
N PHE A 100 -21.40 -0.19 -8.03
CA PHE A 100 -22.21 -1.02 -7.11
C PHE A 100 -23.34 -0.24 -6.42
N TRP A 101 -23.13 1.04 -6.13
CA TRP A 101 -24.11 1.92 -5.46
C TRP A 101 -25.05 2.67 -6.43
N ASN A 102 -24.95 2.45 -7.74
CA ASN A 102 -25.83 3.10 -8.72
C ASN A 102 -27.26 2.55 -8.66
N ARG A 103 -28.23 3.38 -9.06
CA ARG A 103 -29.64 2.99 -9.16
C ARG A 103 -30.06 2.98 -10.64
N PRO A 104 -30.84 1.97 -11.10
CA PRO A 104 -31.37 0.82 -10.36
C PRO A 104 -30.29 -0.20 -9.97
N ARG A 105 -30.55 -1.00 -8.91
CA ARG A 105 -29.57 -1.95 -8.35
C ARG A 105 -29.12 -2.97 -9.43
N PRO A 106 -27.85 -2.98 -9.85
CA PRO A 106 -27.38 -3.87 -10.90
C PRO A 106 -27.24 -5.32 -10.42
N ARG A 107 -27.11 -6.29 -11.34
CA ARG A 107 -26.80 -7.70 -10.99
C ARG A 107 -25.56 -7.84 -10.10
N LEU A 108 -24.58 -6.93 -10.28
CA LEU A 108 -23.40 -6.79 -9.43
C LEU A 108 -23.76 -6.61 -7.94
N PHE A 109 -24.82 -5.84 -7.65
CA PHE A 109 -25.28 -5.61 -6.28
C PHE A 109 -25.74 -6.90 -5.61
N LEU A 110 -26.55 -7.71 -6.31
CA LEU A 110 -27.05 -8.97 -5.78
C LEU A 110 -25.92 -9.99 -5.55
N ARG A 111 -24.96 -10.06 -6.46
CA ARG A 111 -23.82 -10.99 -6.36
C ARG A 111 -22.87 -10.63 -5.21
N HIS A 112 -22.52 -9.36 -5.05
CA HIS A 112 -21.50 -8.93 -4.08
C HIS A 112 -22.04 -8.48 -2.73
N ARG A 113 -23.35 -8.28 -2.56
CA ARG A 113 -23.94 -7.96 -1.25
C ARG A 113 -23.60 -8.97 -0.15
N PRO A 114 -23.77 -10.29 -0.32
CA PRO A 114 -23.44 -11.25 0.74
C PRO A 114 -21.94 -11.23 1.06
N TRP A 115 -21.09 -11.14 0.03
CA TRP A 115 -19.64 -11.06 0.19
C TRP A 115 -19.17 -9.79 0.88
N LEU A 116 -19.79 -8.64 0.57
CA LEU A 116 -19.52 -7.39 1.24
C LEU A 116 -19.88 -7.47 2.73
N ILE A 117 -21.03 -8.06 3.07
CA ILE A 117 -21.42 -8.25 4.47
C ILE A 117 -20.43 -9.17 5.18
N LEU A 118 -20.10 -10.32 4.60
CA LEU A 118 -19.15 -11.28 5.18
C LEU A 118 -17.77 -10.66 5.41
N THR A 119 -17.18 -10.07 4.36
CA THR A 119 -15.84 -9.44 4.46
C THR A 119 -15.83 -8.26 5.41
N THR A 120 -16.92 -7.49 5.51
CA THR A 120 -17.05 -6.41 6.50
C THR A 120 -17.11 -6.96 7.92
N LEU A 121 -17.92 -8.00 8.18
CA LEU A 121 -18.02 -8.61 9.51
C LEU A 121 -16.69 -9.22 9.95
N VAL A 122 -16.01 -9.95 9.06
CA VAL A 122 -14.70 -10.55 9.36
C VAL A 122 -13.63 -9.47 9.54
N GLY A 123 -13.57 -8.47 8.65
CA GLY A 123 -12.59 -7.39 8.72
C GLY A 123 -12.76 -6.51 9.96
N VAL A 124 -13.98 -6.07 10.26
CA VAL A 124 -14.29 -5.27 11.46
C VAL A 124 -14.09 -6.11 12.72
N GLY A 125 -14.52 -7.37 12.72
CA GLY A 125 -14.30 -8.28 13.84
C GLY A 125 -12.82 -8.46 14.15
N LEU A 126 -12.01 -8.71 13.13
CA LEU A 126 -10.56 -8.86 13.25
C LEU A 126 -9.88 -7.57 13.73
N LEU A 127 -10.19 -6.41 13.13
CA LEU A 127 -9.65 -5.12 13.54
C LEU A 127 -10.06 -4.74 14.98
N SER A 128 -11.32 -4.96 15.34
CA SER A 128 -11.82 -4.69 16.69
C SER A 128 -11.13 -5.60 17.71
N TRP A 129 -10.95 -6.87 17.37
CA TRP A 129 -10.23 -7.82 18.20
C TRP A 129 -8.76 -7.39 18.39
N MET A 130 -8.10 -6.93 17.33
CA MET A 130 -6.74 -6.41 17.39
C MET A 130 -6.59 -5.19 18.30
N LEU A 131 -7.53 -4.25 18.23
CA LEU A 131 -7.50 -3.00 19.01
C LEU A 131 -7.90 -3.16 20.48
N LEU A 132 -8.83 -4.08 20.77
CA LEU A 132 -9.43 -4.22 22.11
C LEU A 132 -8.77 -5.32 22.94
N ALA A 133 -8.38 -6.43 22.32
CA ALA A 133 -7.90 -7.61 23.03
C ALA A 133 -6.37 -7.80 22.96
N ASN A 134 -5.66 -6.94 22.22
CA ASN A 134 -4.21 -7.02 21.96
C ASN A 134 -3.71 -8.47 21.67
N PRO A 135 -4.32 -9.21 20.75
CA PRO A 135 -3.95 -10.60 20.44
C PRO A 135 -2.66 -10.72 19.62
N ILE A 136 -2.03 -9.59 19.27
CA ILE A 136 -0.84 -9.57 18.42
C ILE A 136 0.37 -9.96 19.28
N PRO A 137 1.07 -11.06 18.97
CA PRO A 137 2.26 -11.44 19.72
C PRO A 137 3.32 -10.35 19.61
N THR A 138 4.05 -10.15 20.70
CA THR A 138 5.19 -9.23 20.73
C THR A 138 6.25 -9.69 19.72
N TYR A 139 7.00 -8.76 19.16
CA TYR A 139 8.01 -9.09 18.15
C TYR A 139 8.99 -10.16 18.64
N GLU A 140 9.45 -10.07 19.89
CA GLU A 140 10.34 -11.06 20.51
C GLU A 140 9.68 -12.44 20.62
N SER A 141 8.42 -12.51 21.03
CA SER A 141 7.69 -13.78 21.13
C SER A 141 7.51 -14.47 19.78
N ILE A 142 7.45 -13.73 18.67
CA ILE A 142 7.39 -14.30 17.32
C ILE A 142 8.75 -14.84 16.89
N ILE A 143 9.84 -14.11 17.17
CA ILE A 143 11.20 -14.58 16.85
C ILE A 143 11.55 -15.82 17.68
N ALA A 144 11.19 -15.81 18.97
CA ALA A 144 11.35 -16.96 19.85
C ALA A 144 10.35 -18.09 19.55
N LEU A 145 9.33 -17.78 18.75
CA LEU A 145 8.19 -18.64 18.45
C LEU A 145 7.42 -19.14 19.69
N ASP A 146 7.53 -18.40 20.80
CA ASP A 146 6.79 -18.63 22.05
C ASP A 146 5.44 -17.90 21.98
N THR A 147 4.58 -18.38 21.10
CA THR A 147 3.22 -17.86 20.87
C THR A 147 2.19 -18.48 21.81
N ALA A 148 2.61 -19.28 22.80
CA ALA A 148 1.71 -20.02 23.70
C ALA A 148 0.76 -19.13 24.51
N LYS A 149 1.16 -17.87 24.76
CA LYS A 149 0.35 -16.87 25.48
C LYS A 149 -0.64 -16.13 24.58
N THR A 150 -0.54 -16.28 23.26
CA THR A 150 -1.47 -15.64 22.31
C THR A 150 -2.55 -16.60 21.83
N PRO A 151 -3.81 -16.16 21.72
CA PRO A 151 -4.89 -17.01 21.22
C PRO A 151 -4.61 -17.48 19.79
N GLY A 152 -4.56 -18.79 19.60
CA GLY A 152 -4.20 -19.40 18.33
C GLY A 152 -4.68 -20.83 18.19
N LEU A 153 -4.52 -21.38 17.01
CA LEU A 153 -4.81 -22.78 16.67
C LEU A 153 -3.49 -23.46 16.30
N PHE A 154 -3.18 -24.60 16.92
CA PHE A 154 -1.91 -25.31 16.72
C PHE A 154 -0.65 -24.44 16.95
N GLY A 155 -0.71 -23.51 17.90
CA GLY A 155 0.39 -22.56 18.17
C GLY A 155 0.51 -21.40 17.18
N ILE A 156 -0.35 -21.33 16.16
CA ILE A 156 -0.38 -20.22 15.19
C ILE A 156 -1.43 -19.19 15.65
N PRO A 157 -1.04 -17.93 15.90
CA PRO A 157 -1.99 -16.90 16.32
C PRO A 157 -3.09 -16.67 15.26
N PHE A 158 -4.34 -16.50 15.69
CA PHE A 158 -5.47 -16.41 14.75
C PHE A 158 -5.34 -15.29 13.71
N VAL A 159 -4.63 -14.20 14.01
CA VAL A 159 -4.38 -13.11 13.04
C VAL A 159 -3.64 -13.65 11.80
N PHE A 160 -2.66 -14.54 11.97
CA PHE A 160 -1.93 -15.17 10.86
C PHE A 160 -2.76 -16.20 10.09
N ILE A 161 -3.82 -16.74 10.71
CA ILE A 161 -4.73 -17.71 10.07
C ILE A 161 -5.83 -16.99 9.29
N ILE A 162 -6.41 -15.93 9.86
CA ILE A 162 -7.60 -15.26 9.33
C ILE A 162 -7.22 -14.17 8.33
N ALA A 163 -6.18 -13.38 8.61
CA ALA A 163 -5.84 -12.23 7.77
C ALA A 163 -5.46 -12.65 6.33
N PRO A 164 -4.54 -13.61 6.07
CA PRO A 164 -4.14 -13.92 4.69
C PRO A 164 -5.28 -14.42 3.80
N PRO A 165 -6.17 -15.35 4.23
CA PRO A 165 -7.35 -15.72 3.46
C PRO A 165 -8.29 -14.54 3.22
N LEU A 166 -8.49 -13.66 4.21
CA LEU A 166 -9.28 -12.45 4.02
C LEU A 166 -8.69 -11.56 2.92
N MET A 167 -7.36 -11.38 2.87
CA MET A 167 -6.70 -10.63 1.80
C MET A 167 -6.97 -11.25 0.43
N VAL A 168 -6.75 -12.56 0.30
CA VAL A 168 -6.98 -13.30 -0.96
C VAL A 168 -8.45 -13.18 -1.42
N ILE A 169 -9.41 -13.33 -0.51
CA ILE A 169 -10.83 -13.19 -0.81
C ILE A 169 -11.16 -11.76 -1.26
N CYS A 170 -10.73 -10.73 -0.52
CA CYS A 170 -10.99 -9.34 -0.86
C CYS A 170 -10.40 -8.96 -2.23
N ILE A 171 -9.15 -9.34 -2.51
CA ILE A 171 -8.52 -9.04 -3.80
C ILE A 171 -9.12 -9.90 -4.92
N GLY A 172 -9.42 -11.17 -4.69
CA GLY A 172 -10.08 -12.04 -5.67
C GLY A 172 -11.47 -11.53 -6.07
N LEU A 173 -12.27 -11.09 -5.08
CA LEU A 173 -13.55 -10.44 -5.34
C LEU A 173 -13.40 -9.11 -6.08
N SER A 174 -12.33 -8.36 -5.82
CA SER A 174 -12.02 -7.13 -6.56
C SER A 174 -11.77 -7.41 -8.05
N ILE A 175 -11.05 -8.48 -8.37
CA ILE A 175 -10.83 -8.92 -9.75
C ILE A 175 -12.17 -9.32 -10.40
N ASP A 176 -12.99 -10.11 -9.71
CA ASP A 176 -14.31 -10.52 -10.23
C ASP A 176 -15.23 -9.31 -10.53
N VAL A 177 -15.20 -8.28 -9.67
CA VAL A 177 -15.92 -7.01 -9.89
C VAL A 177 -15.39 -6.25 -11.12
N LEU A 178 -14.07 -6.23 -11.33
CA LEU A 178 -13.47 -5.60 -12.51
C LEU A 178 -13.72 -6.39 -13.79
N LEU A 179 -13.85 -7.71 -13.70
CA LEU A 179 -14.19 -8.58 -14.84
C LEU A 179 -15.65 -8.39 -15.27
N HIS A 180 -16.54 -8.09 -14.33
CA HIS A 180 -17.99 -7.98 -14.58
C HIS A 180 -18.59 -6.66 -14.05
N PRO A 181 -18.17 -5.48 -14.57
CA PRO A 181 -18.63 -4.18 -14.05
C PRO A 181 -20.10 -3.91 -14.38
N ALA A 182 -20.76 -3.04 -13.60
CA ALA A 182 -22.12 -2.62 -13.90
C ALA A 182 -22.15 -1.72 -15.15
N PRO A 183 -23.27 -1.72 -15.91
CA PRO A 183 -23.46 -0.80 -17.03
C PRO A 183 -23.29 0.65 -16.56
N ALA A 184 -22.56 1.46 -17.35
CA ALA A 184 -22.43 2.88 -17.07
C ALA A 184 -23.65 3.62 -17.63
N GLU A 185 -24.21 4.55 -16.85
CA GLU A 185 -25.37 5.36 -17.24
C GLU A 185 -25.01 6.40 -18.33
N LEU A 186 -23.77 6.91 -18.32
CA LEU A 186 -23.28 7.91 -19.27
C LEU A 186 -22.14 7.35 -20.13
N PRO A 187 -22.13 7.60 -21.46
CA PRO A 187 -21.06 7.13 -22.35
C PRO A 187 -19.66 7.59 -21.94
N ALA A 188 -19.52 8.83 -21.45
CA ALA A 188 -18.24 9.37 -20.97
C ALA A 188 -17.69 8.58 -19.78
N VAL A 189 -18.56 8.16 -18.84
CA VAL A 189 -18.18 7.32 -17.69
C VAL A 189 -17.78 5.93 -18.15
N ALA A 190 -18.46 5.37 -19.15
CA ALA A 190 -18.12 4.08 -19.74
C ALA A 190 -16.69 4.08 -20.31
N ILE A 191 -16.34 5.11 -21.08
CA ILE A 191 -15.01 5.25 -21.70
C ILE A 191 -13.91 5.41 -20.64
N GLY A 192 -14.16 6.22 -19.61
CA GLY A 192 -13.23 6.38 -18.49
C GLY A 192 -12.96 5.06 -17.76
N ARG A 193 -14.02 4.30 -17.45
CA ARG A 193 -13.91 2.97 -16.84
C ARG A 193 -13.14 2.00 -17.72
N GLN A 194 -13.44 1.94 -19.01
CA GLN A 194 -12.81 1.00 -19.95
C GLN A 194 -11.30 1.23 -20.06
N ARG A 195 -10.86 2.49 -20.09
CA ARG A 195 -9.43 2.84 -20.16
C ARG A 195 -8.67 2.54 -18.86
N ALA A 196 -9.31 2.74 -17.71
CA ALA A 196 -8.70 2.47 -16.41
C ALA A 196 -8.67 1.00 -16.02
N ARG A 197 -9.64 0.23 -16.51
CA ARG A 197 -9.80 -1.20 -16.21
C ARG A 197 -8.53 -2.04 -16.35
N PRO A 198 -7.74 -1.99 -17.44
CA PRO A 198 -6.52 -2.80 -17.54
C PRO A 198 -5.51 -2.49 -16.43
N TRP A 199 -5.36 -1.22 -16.05
CA TRP A 199 -4.46 -0.80 -14.98
C TRP A 199 -4.94 -1.25 -13.59
N LEU A 200 -6.25 -1.17 -13.34
CA LEU A 200 -6.85 -1.65 -12.08
C LEU A 200 -6.83 -3.19 -11.97
N LEU A 201 -7.00 -3.89 -13.09
CA LEU A 201 -6.82 -5.34 -13.17
C LEU A 201 -5.36 -5.72 -12.92
N GLY A 202 -4.40 -5.02 -13.53
CA GLY A 202 -2.97 -5.22 -13.28
C GLY A 202 -2.61 -4.99 -11.81
N THR A 203 -3.11 -3.91 -11.22
CA THR A 203 -2.95 -3.63 -9.78
C THR A 203 -3.52 -4.75 -8.92
N SER A 204 -4.76 -5.17 -9.18
CA SER A 204 -5.41 -6.23 -8.40
C SER A 204 -4.73 -7.59 -8.60
N GLY A 205 -4.23 -7.89 -9.80
CA GLY A 205 -3.45 -9.10 -10.07
C GLY A 205 -2.13 -9.13 -9.31
N LEU A 206 -1.40 -8.01 -9.26
CA LEU A 206 -0.19 -7.88 -8.45
C LEU A 206 -0.48 -8.00 -6.95
N LEU A 207 -1.54 -7.36 -6.46
CA LEU A 207 -1.96 -7.50 -5.05
C LEU A 207 -2.42 -8.93 -4.72
N LEU A 208 -2.99 -9.66 -5.68
CA LEU A 208 -3.34 -11.07 -5.50
C LEU A 208 -2.07 -11.92 -5.38
N ALA A 209 -1.08 -11.69 -6.25
CA ALA A 209 0.22 -12.35 -6.17
C ALA A 209 0.89 -12.09 -4.81
N VAL A 210 0.88 -10.83 -4.34
CA VAL A 210 1.34 -10.46 -2.99
C VAL A 210 0.58 -11.23 -1.92
N SER A 211 -0.76 -11.28 -1.98
CA SER A 211 -1.59 -11.98 -0.97
C SER A 211 -1.30 -13.48 -0.93
N LEU A 212 -1.12 -14.11 -2.09
CA LEU A 212 -0.75 -15.53 -2.19
C LEU A 212 0.66 -15.79 -1.67
N LEU A 213 1.62 -14.92 -2.00
CA LEU A 213 2.99 -15.01 -1.49
C LEU A 213 3.04 -14.85 0.04
N VAL A 214 2.26 -13.93 0.61
CA VAL A 214 2.15 -13.78 2.07
C VAL A 214 1.57 -15.04 2.71
N CYS A 215 0.52 -15.62 2.12
CA CYS A 215 -0.04 -16.89 2.60
C CYS A 215 0.99 -18.02 2.56
N ALA A 216 1.70 -18.18 1.43
CA ALA A 216 2.76 -19.16 1.28
C ALA A 216 3.91 -18.94 2.28
N PHE A 217 4.27 -17.68 2.54
CA PHE A 217 5.32 -17.31 3.49
C PHE A 217 4.94 -17.66 4.94
N VAL A 218 3.71 -17.37 5.36
CA VAL A 218 3.19 -17.77 6.68
C VAL A 218 3.23 -19.28 6.83
N LEU A 219 2.72 -20.03 5.85
CA LEU A 219 2.77 -21.50 5.88
C LEU A 219 4.19 -22.05 5.91
N TRP A 220 5.12 -21.44 5.17
CA TRP A 220 6.52 -21.82 5.16
C TRP A 220 7.21 -21.58 6.52
N ILE A 221 6.97 -20.43 7.17
CA ILE A 221 7.51 -20.14 8.51
C ILE A 221 7.05 -21.18 9.53
N PHE A 222 5.74 -21.42 9.61
CA PHE A 222 5.19 -22.29 10.63
C PHE A 222 5.43 -23.78 10.36
N SER A 223 5.57 -24.20 9.10
CA SER A 223 6.01 -25.59 8.79
C SER A 223 7.48 -25.84 9.15
N LYS A 224 8.36 -24.82 9.08
CA LYS A 224 9.76 -24.95 9.48
C LYS A 224 9.97 -24.89 10.98
N ALA A 225 9.09 -24.17 11.68
CA ALA A 225 9.07 -24.09 13.12
C ALA A 225 8.91 -25.46 13.82
N GLU A 226 8.03 -26.32 13.31
CA GLU A 226 7.74 -27.64 13.89
C GLU A 226 8.95 -28.61 13.84
N PHE A 227 9.93 -28.38 12.95
CA PHE A 227 11.04 -29.30 12.71
C PHE A 227 12.39 -28.90 13.37
N GLY A 228 12.46 -27.80 14.13
CA GLY A 228 13.73 -27.43 14.81
C GLY A 228 13.89 -25.98 15.28
N GLY A 229 12.82 -25.17 15.35
CA GLY A 229 12.88 -23.78 15.76
C GLY A 229 13.39 -22.81 14.67
N LEU A 230 13.11 -21.51 14.83
CA LEU A 230 13.44 -20.45 13.86
C LEU A 230 14.95 -20.20 13.65
N PHE A 231 15.83 -20.79 14.46
CA PHE A 231 17.29 -20.69 14.30
C PHE A 231 17.80 -21.25 12.95
N GLY A 232 16.99 -22.08 12.25
CA GLY A 232 17.29 -22.55 10.91
C GLY A 232 16.88 -21.60 9.77
N ILE A 233 16.11 -20.54 10.03
CA ILE A 233 15.68 -19.60 8.99
C ILE A 233 16.74 -18.51 8.83
N ARG A 234 17.42 -18.51 7.68
CA ARG A 234 18.38 -17.46 7.31
C ARG A 234 17.61 -16.14 7.17
N THR A 235 18.00 -15.11 7.94
CA THR A 235 17.43 -13.75 7.86
C THR A 235 17.49 -13.17 6.45
N GLU A 236 18.49 -13.57 5.67
CA GLU A 236 18.62 -13.27 4.24
C GLU A 236 17.37 -13.69 3.43
N ALA A 237 16.85 -14.90 3.66
CA ALA A 237 15.68 -15.40 2.93
C ALA A 237 14.45 -14.54 3.22
N ILE A 238 14.25 -14.14 4.49
CA ILE A 238 13.16 -13.23 4.90
C ILE A 238 13.29 -11.89 4.17
N GLY A 239 14.51 -11.33 4.09
CA GLY A 239 14.73 -10.07 3.39
C GLY A 239 14.49 -10.15 1.89
N TRP A 240 14.84 -11.24 1.22
CA TRP A 240 14.49 -11.44 -0.19
C TRP A 240 12.98 -11.55 -0.41
N PHE A 241 12.26 -12.22 0.48
CA PHE A 241 10.80 -12.27 0.45
C PHE A 241 10.18 -10.87 0.64
N ASP A 242 10.66 -10.11 1.62
CA ASP A 242 10.21 -8.74 1.86
C ASP A 242 10.48 -7.85 0.62
N LEU A 243 11.70 -7.88 0.09
CA LEU A 243 12.04 -7.12 -1.12
C LEU A 243 11.13 -7.49 -2.30
N ALA A 244 10.86 -8.78 -2.51
CA ALA A 244 9.97 -9.23 -3.57
C ALA A 244 8.54 -8.72 -3.38
N LEU A 245 7.98 -8.81 -2.17
CA LEU A 245 6.65 -8.28 -1.84
C LEU A 245 6.59 -6.76 -2.05
N SER A 246 7.57 -6.04 -1.50
CA SER A 246 7.67 -4.57 -1.59
C SER A 246 7.81 -4.08 -3.03
N LEU A 247 8.55 -4.81 -3.88
CA LEU A 247 8.68 -4.52 -5.31
C LEU A 247 7.38 -4.79 -6.08
N LEU A 248 6.70 -5.91 -5.81
CA LEU A 248 5.41 -6.20 -6.43
C LEU A 248 4.37 -5.13 -6.08
N ILE A 249 4.36 -4.68 -4.82
CA ILE A 249 3.50 -3.58 -4.39
C ILE A 249 3.91 -2.27 -5.08
N ALA A 250 5.21 -2.00 -5.26
CA ALA A 250 5.68 -0.83 -6.01
C ALA A 250 5.19 -0.82 -7.46
N VAL A 251 5.28 -1.94 -8.16
CA VAL A 251 4.75 -2.08 -9.52
C VAL A 251 3.21 -1.91 -9.54
N GLY A 252 2.52 -2.45 -8.52
CA GLY A 252 1.09 -2.25 -8.32
C GLY A 252 0.73 -0.78 -8.14
N ASN A 253 1.47 -0.05 -7.30
CA ASN A 253 1.29 1.38 -7.06
C ASN A 253 1.58 2.22 -8.30
N LEU A 254 2.57 1.82 -9.11
CA LEU A 254 2.82 2.45 -10.40
C LEU A 254 1.63 2.30 -11.35
N SER A 255 1.09 1.08 -11.45
CA SER A 255 -0.09 0.78 -12.27
C SER A 255 -1.33 1.52 -11.77
N LEU A 256 -1.54 1.58 -10.46
CA LEU A 256 -2.62 2.36 -9.84
C LEU A 256 -2.48 3.85 -10.11
N GLY A 257 -1.28 4.40 -9.97
CA GLY A 257 -1.00 5.79 -10.26
C GLY A 257 -1.28 6.14 -11.73
N GLN A 258 -0.94 5.25 -12.68
CA GLN A 258 -1.34 5.42 -14.07
C GLN A 258 -2.87 5.43 -14.23
N ALA A 259 -3.59 4.53 -13.56
CA ALA A 259 -5.06 4.52 -13.60
C ALA A 259 -5.68 5.83 -13.10
N ILE A 260 -5.16 6.36 -11.98
CA ILE A 260 -5.68 7.58 -11.34
C ILE A 260 -5.34 8.81 -12.20
N VAL A 261 -4.08 8.93 -12.63
CA VAL A 261 -3.57 10.14 -13.28
C VAL A 261 -3.92 10.22 -14.76
N ALA A 262 -3.90 9.10 -15.48
CA ALA A 262 -4.15 9.09 -16.92
C ALA A 262 -5.64 9.06 -17.27
N HIS A 263 -6.49 8.56 -16.36
CA HIS A 263 -7.89 8.29 -16.65
C HIS A 263 -8.89 9.01 -15.72
N GLU A 264 -8.41 9.84 -14.78
CA GLU A 264 -9.20 10.75 -13.93
C GLU A 264 -10.44 10.08 -13.28
N VAL A 265 -10.30 8.78 -13.02
CA VAL A 265 -11.39 7.87 -12.67
C VAL A 265 -12.12 8.25 -11.38
N PHE A 266 -11.48 9.08 -10.57
CA PHE A 266 -11.93 9.43 -9.23
C PHE A 266 -11.95 10.94 -8.96
N THR A 267 -11.50 11.79 -9.90
CA THR A 267 -11.48 13.26 -9.70
C THR A 267 -12.72 13.96 -10.26
N GLY A 268 -13.54 13.25 -11.06
CA GLY A 268 -14.83 13.76 -11.56
C GLY A 268 -14.72 14.80 -12.68
N ARG A 269 -13.50 15.13 -13.13
CA ARG A 269 -13.23 16.00 -14.29
C ARG A 269 -13.17 15.17 -15.58
N ILE A 270 -13.65 15.74 -16.68
CA ILE A 270 -13.91 15.03 -17.95
C ILE A 270 -12.75 15.20 -18.96
N LEU A 271 -11.58 15.76 -18.59
CA LEU A 271 -10.55 16.09 -19.58
C LEU A 271 -9.12 15.79 -19.11
N PRO A 272 -8.33 15.00 -19.88
CA PRO A 272 -7.00 14.58 -19.50
C PRO A 272 -6.04 15.76 -19.41
N ARG A 273 -5.60 16.11 -18.20
CA ARG A 273 -4.53 17.09 -18.04
C ARG A 273 -3.17 16.42 -18.29
N ARG A 274 -2.54 16.70 -19.44
CA ARG A 274 -1.10 16.43 -19.67
C ARG A 274 -0.23 16.88 -18.48
N ARG A 275 -0.67 17.93 -17.76
CA ARG A 275 -0.04 18.45 -16.55
C ARG A 275 0.01 17.45 -15.38
N LEU A 276 -1.07 16.70 -15.11
CA LEU A 276 -1.10 15.73 -14.00
C LEU A 276 -0.19 14.53 -14.29
N ASN A 277 -0.21 14.03 -15.53
CA ASN A 277 0.71 12.97 -15.96
C ASN A 277 2.18 13.40 -15.88
N ARG A 278 2.49 14.65 -16.21
CA ARG A 278 3.84 15.19 -16.01
C ARG A 278 4.20 15.30 -14.53
N GLN A 279 3.30 15.77 -13.68
CA GLN A 279 3.53 15.82 -12.22
C GLN A 279 3.78 14.43 -11.65
N TRP A 280 3.02 13.43 -12.08
CA TRP A 280 3.23 12.03 -11.71
C TRP A 280 4.65 11.56 -12.03
N ARG A 281 5.13 11.75 -13.26
CA ARG A 281 6.51 11.39 -13.63
C ARG A 281 7.57 12.10 -12.80
N ILE A 282 7.37 13.38 -12.50
CA ILE A 282 8.30 14.16 -11.67
C ILE A 282 8.31 13.61 -10.24
N VAL A 283 7.15 13.31 -9.68
CA VAL A 283 7.03 12.75 -8.32
C VAL A 283 7.66 11.38 -8.24
N LEU A 284 7.51 10.53 -9.25
CA LEU A 284 8.20 9.24 -9.31
C LEU A 284 9.72 9.39 -9.27
N LEU A 285 10.27 10.34 -10.03
CA LEU A 285 11.70 10.62 -10.05
C LEU A 285 12.18 11.16 -8.69
N ILE A 286 11.43 12.10 -8.11
CA ILE A 286 11.69 12.64 -6.77
C ILE A 286 11.67 11.53 -5.72
N ALA A 287 10.63 10.70 -5.72
CA ALA A 287 10.48 9.58 -4.79
C ALA A 287 11.64 8.60 -4.91
N LEU A 288 12.07 8.27 -6.13
CA LEU A 288 13.20 7.37 -6.38
C LEU A 288 14.51 7.94 -5.82
N ILE A 289 14.84 9.19 -6.14
CA ILE A 289 16.09 9.84 -5.68
C ILE A 289 16.07 9.99 -4.16
N LEU A 290 14.97 10.50 -3.59
CA LEU A 290 14.87 10.73 -2.15
C LEU A 290 14.93 9.41 -1.38
N ALA A 291 14.20 8.38 -1.84
CA ALA A 291 14.23 7.06 -1.21
C ALA A 291 15.63 6.42 -1.26
N ALA A 292 16.33 6.52 -2.40
CA ALA A 292 17.68 5.99 -2.55
C ALA A 292 18.68 6.67 -1.60
N ILE A 293 18.67 8.00 -1.53
CA ILE A 293 19.61 8.77 -0.70
C ILE A 293 19.30 8.62 0.78
N VAL A 294 18.01 8.68 1.17
CA VAL A 294 17.61 8.52 2.57
C VAL A 294 17.88 7.10 3.06
N SER A 295 17.59 6.08 2.25
CA SER A 295 17.95 4.69 2.57
C SER A 295 19.45 4.53 2.79
N TRP A 296 20.27 5.12 1.91
CA TRP A 296 21.72 5.09 2.05
C TRP A 296 22.20 5.79 3.33
N SER A 297 21.62 6.96 3.66
CA SER A 297 21.90 7.69 4.90
C SER A 297 21.59 6.85 6.14
N LEU A 298 20.51 6.07 6.12
CA LEU A 298 20.11 5.21 7.25
C LEU A 298 21.09 4.05 7.44
N LEU A 299 21.58 3.45 6.36
CA LEU A 299 22.59 2.38 6.43
C LEU A 299 23.94 2.85 6.95
N LEU A 300 24.34 4.06 6.60
CA LEU A 300 25.57 4.67 7.11
C LEU A 300 25.49 5.05 8.59
N GLN A 301 24.33 4.85 9.24
CA GLN A 301 24.07 5.25 10.62
C GLN A 301 24.49 6.70 10.89
N LEU A 302 24.27 7.58 9.91
CA LEU A 302 24.52 9.00 10.10
C LEU A 302 23.73 9.48 11.30
N ARG A 303 24.33 10.40 12.09
CA ARG A 303 23.61 11.00 13.22
C ARG A 303 22.25 11.51 12.73
N PRO A 304 21.15 11.28 13.48
CA PRO A 304 19.80 11.60 13.00
C PRO A 304 19.66 13.03 12.46
N ILE A 305 20.38 13.98 13.06
CA ILE A 305 20.41 15.38 12.61
C ILE A 305 20.97 15.55 11.19
N TYR A 306 21.99 14.79 10.80
CA TYR A 306 22.56 14.85 9.44
C TYR A 306 21.63 14.22 8.41
N GLY A 307 20.96 13.11 8.75
CA GLY A 307 19.94 12.51 7.89
C GLY A 307 18.74 13.45 7.66
N LEU A 308 18.31 14.15 8.72
CA LEU A 308 17.25 15.15 8.64
C LEU A 308 17.67 16.36 7.80
N LEU A 309 18.85 16.95 8.06
CA LEU A 309 19.37 18.07 7.28
C LEU A 309 19.53 17.71 5.80
N LEU A 310 20.06 16.53 5.50
CA LEU A 310 20.19 16.03 4.13
C LEU A 310 18.83 15.95 3.44
N THR A 311 17.82 15.40 4.13
CA THR A 311 16.46 15.29 3.60
C THR A 311 15.83 16.66 3.34
N VAL A 312 16.02 17.61 4.25
CA VAL A 312 15.55 19.00 4.08
C VAL A 312 16.21 19.66 2.87
N VAL A 313 17.53 19.56 2.74
CA VAL A 313 18.28 20.13 1.59
C VAL A 313 17.77 19.52 0.28
N LEU A 314 17.58 18.20 0.23
CA LEU A 314 17.04 17.52 -0.94
C LEU A 314 15.63 17.96 -1.27
N MET A 315 14.73 18.04 -0.27
CA MET A 315 13.36 18.51 -0.47
C MET A 315 13.32 19.95 -0.99
N VAL A 316 14.08 20.86 -0.38
CA VAL A 316 14.15 22.26 -0.81
C VAL A 316 14.69 22.37 -2.23
N GLY A 317 15.77 21.65 -2.56
CA GLY A 317 16.33 21.63 -3.91
C GLY A 317 15.34 21.10 -4.95
N MET A 318 14.64 20.01 -4.64
CA MET A 318 13.62 19.44 -5.53
C MET A 318 12.42 20.38 -5.72
N ILE A 319 11.96 21.04 -4.65
CA ILE A 319 10.88 22.04 -4.72
C ILE A 319 11.32 23.23 -5.59
N ALA A 320 12.54 23.73 -5.43
CA ALA A 320 13.08 24.84 -6.21
C ALA A 320 13.16 24.50 -7.72
N VAL A 321 13.64 23.30 -8.06
CA VAL A 321 13.68 22.84 -9.46
C VAL A 321 12.26 22.68 -10.03
N TYR A 322 11.32 22.17 -9.22
CA TYR A 322 9.92 22.02 -9.63
C TYR A 322 9.23 23.38 -9.85
N SER A 323 9.42 24.34 -8.94
CA SER A 323 8.85 25.68 -9.05
C SER A 323 9.42 26.43 -10.25
N TRP A 324 10.73 26.35 -10.48
CA TRP A 324 11.37 26.98 -11.63
C TRP A 324 10.83 26.43 -12.95
N ARG A 325 10.77 25.10 -13.10
CA ARG A 325 10.19 24.47 -14.30
C ARG A 325 8.73 24.79 -14.51
N THR A 326 7.95 24.97 -13.45
CA THR A 326 6.55 25.38 -13.59
C THR A 326 6.43 26.84 -13.98
N PHE A 327 7.31 27.72 -13.49
CA PHE A 327 7.34 29.12 -13.86
C PHE A 327 7.67 29.34 -15.34
N GLU A 328 8.76 28.73 -15.84
CA GLU A 328 9.14 28.83 -17.27
C GLU A 328 8.01 28.39 -18.22
N GLN A 329 7.24 27.39 -17.80
CA GLN A 329 6.11 26.91 -18.59
C GLN A 329 4.92 27.85 -18.60
N HIS A 330 4.70 28.62 -17.53
CA HIS A 330 3.67 29.64 -17.54
C HIS A 330 4.10 30.82 -18.42
N GLU A 331 5.37 31.24 -18.35
CA GLU A 331 5.89 32.30 -19.22
C GLU A 331 5.86 31.91 -20.70
N ALA A 332 6.31 30.70 -21.05
CA ALA A 332 6.25 30.20 -22.42
C ALA A 332 4.82 30.13 -22.99
N LEU A 333 3.82 29.91 -22.12
CA LEU A 333 2.41 29.87 -22.52
C LEU A 333 1.84 31.29 -22.71
N ILE A 334 2.26 32.25 -21.87
CA ILE A 334 1.88 33.66 -22.01
C ILE A 334 2.48 34.25 -23.29
N HIS A 335 3.73 33.93 -23.63
CA HIS A 335 4.37 34.41 -24.86
C HIS A 335 3.83 33.75 -26.14
N ALA A 336 3.10 32.65 -26.03
CA ALA A 336 2.49 31.94 -27.17
C ALA A 336 1.04 32.38 -27.48
N LEU A 337 0.44 33.24 -26.65
CA LEU A 337 -0.90 33.80 -26.81
C LEU A 337 -0.85 35.19 -27.44
#